data_AF-A0AAU3QC51-F1
#
_entry.id   AF-A0AAU3QC51-F1
#
_cell.length_a   1.000
_cell.length_b   1.000
_cell.length_c   1.000
_cell.angle_alpha   90.00
_cell.angle_beta   90.00
_cell.angle_gamma   90.00
#
_symmetry.space_group_name_H-M   'P 1'
#
loop_
_entity.id
_entity.type
_entity.pdbx_description
1 polymer ?
#
loop_
_entity_poly.entity_id
_entity_poly.type
_entity_poly.pdbx_seq_one_letter_code
_entity_poly.pdbx_strand_id
1 'polypeptide(L)'
;MINSAVWGLREVARVLPRWKFVCAVGFFCFAMLGAVTVGFTEIGLPGTLLYIGLALIPVLYLLGVARKHRRTTDPTWSGFNPIPLGIVVSITLIFGGALLAEHLEPGRDPDAVMPALVGMELAQANDILRDLELDTTTHDDTGADRRVWVASNWQVTSQNPAAGTLLAERTDVELGVVKTGETPHTEDAPSPAPPPPSQTTPALQTTAPTTPPIPETVQPPPHNACLMIDPGALRAARMSPKLEQPLSSPATPTSDAVYACGNDLGEVVIEITVHTNPQDARADAEYGTRPEILTGPYTPFAHAARTPLDSGAKVIATDTGVSRITWAHGPYSVVLEINSDPVIAGLTPRHPHATIDQLVDRIIDQTEREFTEAW
;
A
#
# COMPACT_ATOMS: atom_id res chain seq x y z
N MET A 1 -11.91 -27.59 43.26
CA MET A 1 -11.32 -26.29 42.88
C MET A 1 -12.32 -25.14 42.92
N ILE A 2 -13.55 -25.29 42.41
CA ILE A 2 -14.56 -24.20 42.35
C ILE A 2 -14.92 -23.63 43.74
N ASN A 3 -15.17 -24.47 44.75
CA ASN A 3 -15.49 -23.98 46.12
C ASN A 3 -14.34 -23.20 46.77
N SER A 4 -13.09 -23.53 46.45
CA SER A 4 -11.91 -22.84 46.96
C SER A 4 -11.73 -21.45 46.32
N ALA A 5 -12.10 -21.31 45.05
CA ALA A 5 -12.05 -20.05 44.32
C ALA A 5 -13.15 -19.07 44.79
N VAL A 6 -14.38 -19.57 44.97
CA VAL A 6 -15.52 -18.77 45.46
C VAL A 6 -15.29 -18.27 46.90
N TRP A 7 -14.66 -19.10 47.74
CA TRP A 7 -14.28 -18.70 49.10
C TRP A 7 -13.24 -17.57 49.11
N GLY A 8 -12.22 -17.65 48.24
CA GLY A 8 -11.20 -16.62 48.12
C GLY A 8 -11.73 -15.25 47.70
N LEU A 9 -12.68 -15.20 46.74
CA LEU A 9 -13.27 -13.95 46.26
C LEU A 9 -14.07 -13.20 47.34
N ARG A 10 -14.82 -13.92 48.18
CA ARG A 10 -15.58 -13.30 49.29
C ARG A 10 -14.65 -12.68 50.34
N GLU A 11 -13.53 -13.32 50.63
CA GLU A 11 -12.56 -12.80 51.60
C GLU A 11 -11.83 -11.57 51.06
N VAL A 12 -11.43 -11.61 49.79
CA VAL A 12 -10.81 -10.48 49.08
C VAL A 12 -11.73 -9.25 49.06
N ALA A 13 -13.03 -9.45 48.83
CA ALA A 13 -14.02 -8.38 48.84
C ALA A 13 -14.21 -7.71 50.22
N ARG A 14 -13.85 -8.37 51.32
CA ARG A 14 -13.88 -7.78 52.67
C ARG A 14 -12.65 -6.96 52.98
N VAL A 15 -11.50 -7.34 52.42
CA VAL A 15 -10.19 -6.74 52.72
C VAL A 15 -9.89 -5.53 51.83
N LEU A 16 -10.38 -5.53 50.59
CA LEU A 16 -10.17 -4.42 49.66
C LEU A 16 -11.21 -3.30 49.84
N PRO A 17 -10.81 -2.03 49.68
CA PRO A 17 -11.75 -0.95 49.45
C PRO A 17 -12.68 -1.29 48.27
N ARG A 18 -14.00 -1.10 48.47
CA ARG A 18 -15.04 -1.49 47.50
C ARG A 18 -14.75 -1.01 46.08
N TRP A 19 -14.24 0.22 45.93
CA TRP A 19 -13.91 0.78 44.62
C TRP A 19 -12.80 -0.01 43.88
N LYS A 20 -11.76 -0.48 44.59
CA LYS A 20 -10.68 -1.27 43.97
C LYS A 20 -11.17 -2.62 43.49
N PHE A 21 -12.05 -3.25 44.27
CA PHE A 21 -12.67 -4.51 43.90
C PHE A 21 -13.58 -4.35 42.68
N VAL A 22 -14.43 -3.31 42.66
CA VAL A 22 -15.30 -2.99 41.52
C VAL A 22 -14.49 -2.67 40.26
N CYS A 23 -13.40 -1.89 40.36
CA CYS A 23 -12.52 -1.62 39.23
C CYS A 23 -11.87 -2.90 38.68
N ALA A 24 -11.37 -3.79 39.55
CA ALA A 24 -10.75 -5.05 39.11
C ALA A 24 -11.74 -5.98 38.40
N VAL A 25 -12.96 -6.11 38.92
CA VAL A 25 -14.02 -6.91 38.28
C VAL A 25 -14.50 -6.26 36.98
N GLY A 26 -14.68 -4.95 36.97
CA GLY A 26 -15.08 -4.20 35.77
C GLY A 26 -14.07 -4.34 34.63
N PHE A 27 -12.78 -4.22 34.93
CA PHE A 27 -11.71 -4.40 33.95
C PHE A 27 -11.67 -5.85 33.42
N PHE A 28 -11.83 -6.84 34.30
CA PHE A 28 -11.92 -8.25 33.89
C PHE A 28 -13.09 -8.49 32.91
N CYS A 29 -14.29 -8.01 33.25
CA CYS A 29 -15.46 -8.16 32.40
C CYS A 29 -15.30 -7.46 31.05
N PHE A 30 -14.74 -6.24 31.04
CA PHE A 30 -14.42 -5.51 29.82
C PHE A 30 -13.45 -6.29 28.92
N ALA A 31 -12.35 -6.79 29.51
CA ALA A 31 -11.36 -7.55 28.76
C ALA A 31 -11.94 -8.88 28.21
N MET A 32 -12.75 -9.60 28.98
CA MET A 32 -13.42 -10.81 28.51
C MET A 32 -14.45 -10.53 27.40
N LEU A 33 -15.18 -9.41 27.47
CA LEU A 33 -16.08 -9.00 26.40
C LEU A 33 -15.30 -8.65 25.13
N GLY A 34 -14.15 -7.98 25.27
CA GLY A 34 -13.20 -7.75 24.18
C GLY A 34 -12.72 -9.06 23.54
N ALA A 35 -12.34 -10.06 24.35
CA ALA A 35 -11.90 -11.36 23.84
C ALA A 35 -13.00 -12.08 23.03
N VAL A 36 -14.25 -12.03 23.49
CA VAL A 36 -15.38 -12.64 22.78
C VAL A 36 -15.70 -11.89 21.49
N THR A 37 -15.80 -10.56 21.55
CA THR A 37 -16.16 -9.74 20.38
C THR A 37 -15.10 -9.81 19.28
N VAL A 38 -13.83 -9.75 19.64
CA VAL A 38 -12.72 -9.76 18.68
C VAL A 38 -12.57 -11.12 17.99
N GLY A 39 -12.93 -12.22 18.66
CA GLY A 39 -12.94 -13.56 18.05
C GLY A 39 -13.90 -13.71 16.86
N PHE A 40 -14.84 -12.78 16.66
CA PHE A 40 -15.75 -12.74 15.51
C PHE A 40 -15.43 -11.62 14.51
N THR A 41 -14.29 -10.93 14.66
CA THR A 41 -13.85 -9.85 13.76
C THR A 41 -12.60 -10.25 12.98
N GLU A 42 -12.21 -9.46 11.98
CA GLU A 42 -11.03 -9.67 11.13
C GLU A 42 -9.69 -9.69 11.91
N ILE A 43 -9.68 -9.17 13.15
CA ILE A 43 -8.50 -9.20 14.03
C ILE A 43 -8.20 -10.62 14.56
N GLY A 44 -9.20 -11.52 14.56
CA GLY A 44 -9.02 -12.96 14.78
C GLY A 44 -8.39 -13.40 16.11
N LEU A 45 -7.62 -14.49 16.05
CA LEU A 45 -6.94 -15.12 17.19
C LEU A 45 -5.96 -14.17 17.91
N PRO A 46 -5.13 -13.36 17.20
CA PRO A 46 -4.22 -12.40 17.84
C PRO A 46 -4.90 -11.46 18.83
N GLY A 47 -5.99 -10.82 18.42
CA GLY A 47 -6.72 -9.90 19.29
C GLY A 47 -7.40 -10.63 20.45
N THR A 48 -7.89 -11.85 20.22
CA THR A 48 -8.44 -12.69 21.29
C THR A 48 -7.40 -12.98 22.37
N LEU A 49 -6.16 -13.32 22.00
CA LEU A 49 -5.06 -13.57 22.93
C LEU A 49 -4.66 -12.33 23.73
N LEU A 50 -4.62 -11.16 23.09
CA LEU A 50 -4.37 -9.88 23.75
C LEU A 50 -5.38 -9.64 24.89
N TYR A 51 -6.67 -9.76 24.58
CA TYR A 51 -7.74 -9.53 25.56
C TYR A 51 -7.77 -10.56 26.69
N ILE A 52 -7.42 -11.83 26.41
CA ILE A 52 -7.23 -12.86 27.45
C ILE A 52 -6.05 -12.48 28.36
N GLY A 53 -4.93 -12.02 27.78
CA GLY A 53 -3.78 -11.55 28.55
C GLY A 53 -4.12 -10.37 29.46
N LEU A 54 -4.89 -9.40 28.97
CA LEU A 54 -5.41 -8.28 29.77
C LEU A 54 -6.35 -8.76 30.89
N ALA A 55 -7.23 -9.73 30.62
CA ALA A 55 -8.13 -10.28 31.63
C ALA A 55 -7.40 -10.98 32.78
N LEU A 56 -6.17 -11.48 32.58
CA LEU A 56 -5.40 -12.12 33.66
C LEU A 56 -4.83 -11.12 34.68
N ILE A 57 -4.56 -9.87 34.29
CA ILE A 57 -3.99 -8.83 35.17
C ILE A 57 -4.84 -8.61 36.44
N PRO A 58 -6.15 -8.34 36.37
CA PRO A 58 -6.98 -8.15 37.57
C PRO A 58 -7.09 -9.44 38.40
N VAL A 59 -7.06 -10.62 37.77
CA VAL A 59 -7.10 -11.91 38.47
C VAL A 59 -5.84 -12.09 39.32
N LEU A 60 -4.66 -11.82 38.75
CA LEU A 60 -3.38 -11.89 39.47
C LEU A 60 -3.28 -10.87 40.59
N TYR A 61 -3.82 -9.66 40.37
CA TYR A 61 -3.93 -8.64 41.41
C TYR A 61 -4.75 -9.14 42.61
N LEU A 62 -5.95 -9.68 42.37
CA LEU A 62 -6.83 -10.18 43.44
C LEU A 62 -6.22 -11.39 44.17
N LEU A 63 -5.57 -12.31 43.43
CA LEU A 63 -4.82 -13.42 44.02
C LEU A 63 -3.65 -12.94 44.89
N GLY A 64 -2.95 -11.89 44.47
CA GLY A 64 -1.89 -11.25 45.24
C GLY A 64 -2.38 -10.67 46.56
N VAL A 65 -3.52 -9.98 46.54
CA VAL A 65 -4.15 -9.44 47.75
C VAL A 65 -4.61 -10.56 48.69
N ALA A 66 -5.28 -11.59 48.17
CA ALA A 66 -5.72 -12.75 48.94
C ALA A 66 -4.55 -13.42 49.66
N ARG A 67 -3.45 -13.63 48.93
CA ARG A 67 -2.23 -14.26 49.44
C ARG A 67 -1.55 -13.41 50.50
N LYS A 68 -1.42 -12.10 50.26
CA LYS A 68 -0.84 -11.17 51.24
C LYS A 68 -1.63 -11.20 52.54
N HIS A 69 -2.96 -11.18 52.45
CA HIS A 69 -3.83 -11.28 53.62
C HIS A 69 -3.67 -12.62 54.35
N ARG A 70 -3.63 -13.75 53.61
CA ARG A 70 -3.46 -15.07 54.22
C ARG A 70 -2.13 -15.23 54.96
N ARG A 71 -1.04 -14.68 54.43
CA ARG A 71 0.27 -14.63 55.12
C ARG A 71 0.24 -13.79 56.39
N THR A 72 -0.56 -12.71 56.41
CA THR A 72 -0.69 -11.88 57.61
C THR A 72 -1.52 -12.56 58.70
N THR A 73 -2.49 -13.40 58.33
CA THR A 73 -3.35 -14.13 59.28
C THR A 73 -2.77 -15.48 59.72
N ASP A 74 -1.98 -16.13 58.87
CA ASP A 74 -1.33 -17.42 59.13
C ASP A 74 0.14 -17.37 58.67
N PRO A 75 1.07 -17.07 59.59
CA PRO A 75 2.50 -16.95 59.28
C PRO A 75 3.14 -18.27 58.84
N THR A 76 2.52 -19.41 59.17
CA THR A 76 3.03 -20.75 58.86
C THR A 76 2.70 -21.20 57.44
N TRP A 77 1.91 -20.41 56.71
CA TRP A 77 1.46 -20.75 55.37
C TRP A 77 2.59 -20.68 54.31
N SER A 78 2.92 -21.83 53.73
CA SER A 78 3.97 -22.02 52.71
C SER A 78 3.44 -22.35 51.31
N GLY A 79 2.24 -21.87 50.95
CA GLY A 79 1.63 -22.22 49.66
C GLY A 79 2.39 -21.70 48.43
N PHE A 80 2.33 -22.46 47.33
CA PHE A 80 2.91 -22.12 46.02
C PHE A 80 2.52 -20.71 45.55
N ASN A 81 3.45 -19.94 44.98
CA ASN A 81 3.21 -18.59 44.43
C ASN A 81 2.92 -18.62 42.93
N PRO A 82 1.65 -18.55 42.49
CA PRO A 82 1.34 -18.54 41.06
C PRO A 82 1.56 -17.18 40.40
N ILE A 83 1.81 -16.10 41.17
CA ILE A 83 1.90 -14.73 40.63
C ILE A 83 3.02 -14.59 39.59
N PRO A 84 4.27 -15.05 39.82
CA PRO A 84 5.34 -14.92 38.82
C PRO A 84 5.00 -15.66 37.53
N LEU A 85 4.45 -16.87 37.65
CA LEU A 85 4.04 -17.69 36.49
C LEU A 85 2.90 -16.99 35.72
N GLY A 86 1.90 -16.46 36.42
CA GLY A 86 0.79 -15.75 35.80
C GLY A 86 1.21 -14.46 35.12
N ILE A 87 2.17 -13.72 35.68
CA ILE A 87 2.74 -12.52 35.03
C ILE A 87 3.40 -12.90 33.71
N VAL A 88 4.22 -13.96 33.71
CA VAL A 88 4.86 -14.45 32.47
C VAL A 88 3.81 -14.85 31.44
N VAL A 89 2.79 -15.63 31.82
CA VAL A 89 1.71 -16.03 30.90
C VAL A 89 0.94 -14.83 30.36
N SER A 90 0.66 -13.82 31.20
CA SER A 90 -0.06 -12.61 30.76
C SER A 90 0.77 -11.81 29.77
N ILE A 91 2.07 -11.63 30.04
CA ILE A 91 3.01 -10.96 29.13
C ILE A 91 3.11 -11.74 27.82
N THR A 92 3.27 -13.06 27.87
CA THR A 92 3.33 -13.91 26.68
C THR A 92 2.04 -13.83 25.86
N LEU A 93 0.86 -13.71 26.47
CA LEU A 93 -0.39 -13.55 25.72
C LEU A 93 -0.55 -12.16 25.09
N ILE A 94 -0.16 -11.10 25.82
CA ILE A 94 -0.22 -9.71 25.33
C ILE A 94 0.76 -9.50 24.17
N PHE A 95 2.01 -9.94 24.31
CA PHE A 95 3.05 -9.74 23.29
C PHE A 95 3.09 -10.86 22.26
N GLY A 96 2.75 -12.09 22.63
CA GLY A 96 2.69 -13.22 21.71
C GLY A 96 1.52 -13.12 20.73
N GLY A 97 0.42 -12.44 21.10
CA GLY A 97 -0.64 -12.10 20.14
C GLY A 97 -0.14 -11.18 19.03
N ALA A 98 0.64 -10.15 19.37
CA ALA A 98 1.24 -9.24 18.39
C ALA A 98 2.27 -9.94 17.48
N LEU A 99 3.12 -10.79 18.05
CA LEU A 99 4.09 -11.59 17.27
C LEU A 99 3.40 -12.64 16.37
N LEU A 100 2.27 -13.22 16.79
CA LEU A 100 1.47 -14.09 15.91
C LEU A 100 0.79 -13.29 14.79
N ALA A 101 0.39 -12.04 15.03
CA ALA A 101 -0.21 -11.18 14.00
C ALA A 101 0.80 -10.85 12.90
N GLU A 102 2.07 -10.59 13.25
CA GLU A 102 3.16 -10.39 12.28
C GLU A 102 3.46 -11.63 11.42
N HIS A 103 3.01 -12.83 11.83
CA HIS A 103 3.19 -14.08 11.07
C HIS A 103 1.88 -14.61 10.44
N LEU A 104 0.77 -13.89 10.65
CA LEU A 104 -0.57 -14.21 10.11
C LEU A 104 -1.07 -13.04 9.26
N GLU A 105 -0.17 -12.34 8.56
CA GLU A 105 -0.59 -11.69 7.31
C GLU A 105 -1.25 -12.79 6.45
N PRO A 106 -2.39 -12.51 5.78
CA PRO A 106 -2.97 -13.47 4.85
C PRO A 106 -1.87 -13.83 3.85
N GLY A 107 -1.26 -15.00 4.06
CA GLY A 107 -0.07 -15.38 3.35
C GLY A 107 -0.38 -15.38 1.87
N ARG A 108 0.38 -14.57 1.12
CA ARG A 108 0.51 -14.64 -0.33
C ARG A 108 0.39 -16.09 -0.79
N ASP A 109 -0.40 -16.33 -1.83
CA ASP A 109 -0.63 -17.68 -2.35
C ASP A 109 0.73 -18.41 -2.48
N PRO A 110 0.99 -19.48 -1.72
CA PRO A 110 2.28 -20.16 -1.72
C PRO A 110 2.59 -20.79 -3.08
N ASP A 111 1.58 -20.94 -3.93
CA ASP A 111 1.68 -21.46 -5.30
C ASP A 111 1.68 -20.33 -6.35
N ALA A 112 1.75 -19.05 -5.94
CA ALA A 112 1.84 -17.92 -6.87
C ALA A 112 3.06 -18.06 -7.77
N VAL A 113 2.83 -17.96 -9.08
CA VAL A 113 3.87 -18.02 -10.10
C VAL A 113 4.10 -16.65 -10.72
N MET A 114 5.36 -16.34 -11.00
CA MET A 114 5.76 -15.09 -11.62
C MET A 114 5.11 -14.95 -13.01
N PRO A 115 4.28 -13.92 -13.26
CA PRO A 115 3.67 -13.70 -14.55
C PRO A 115 4.72 -13.33 -15.61
N ALA A 116 4.38 -13.53 -16.89
CA ALA A 116 5.21 -13.08 -18.01
C ALA A 116 4.89 -11.61 -18.33
N LEU A 117 5.78 -10.71 -17.92
CA LEU A 117 5.62 -9.26 -17.98
C LEU A 117 6.45 -8.60 -19.08
N VAL A 118 7.49 -9.29 -19.59
CA VAL A 118 8.33 -8.76 -20.67
C VAL A 118 7.50 -8.44 -21.91
N GLY A 119 7.62 -7.21 -22.40
CA GLY A 119 6.87 -6.66 -23.52
C GLY A 119 5.60 -5.91 -23.14
N MET A 120 5.16 -5.98 -21.88
CA MET A 120 4.02 -5.22 -21.38
C MET A 120 4.39 -3.76 -21.08
N GLU A 121 3.39 -2.90 -21.08
CA GLU A 121 3.46 -1.57 -20.48
C GLU A 121 3.70 -1.72 -18.96
N LEU A 122 4.58 -0.91 -18.37
CA LEU A 122 4.91 -1.03 -16.96
C LEU A 122 3.69 -0.73 -16.05
N ALA A 123 2.76 0.14 -16.46
CA ALA A 123 1.51 0.34 -15.71
C ALA A 123 0.71 -0.96 -15.58
N GLN A 124 0.52 -1.67 -16.70
CA GLN A 124 -0.15 -2.98 -16.72
C GLN A 124 0.61 -4.03 -15.91
N ALA A 125 1.95 -4.03 -15.98
CA ALA A 125 2.76 -4.95 -15.19
C ALA A 125 2.62 -4.71 -13.69
N ASN A 126 2.58 -3.44 -13.26
CA ASN A 126 2.38 -3.08 -11.86
C ASN A 126 0.99 -3.45 -11.35
N ASP A 127 -0.07 -3.34 -12.16
CA ASP A 127 -1.41 -3.78 -11.78
C ASP A 127 -1.45 -5.28 -11.49
N ILE A 128 -0.87 -6.10 -12.37
CA ILE A 128 -0.79 -7.55 -12.19
C ILE A 128 0.02 -7.90 -10.92
N LEU A 129 1.14 -7.22 -10.68
CA LEU A 129 1.98 -7.44 -9.50
C LEU A 129 1.30 -6.97 -8.21
N ARG A 130 0.50 -5.90 -8.28
CA ARG A 130 -0.32 -5.40 -7.17
C ARG A 130 -1.38 -6.41 -6.76
N ASP A 131 -2.06 -7.04 -7.72
CA ASP A 131 -3.04 -8.10 -7.44
C ASP A 131 -2.41 -9.32 -6.76
N LEU A 132 -1.09 -9.51 -6.93
CA LEU A 132 -0.30 -10.55 -6.28
C LEU A 132 0.39 -10.08 -4.99
N GLU A 133 0.12 -8.85 -4.55
CA GLU A 133 0.71 -8.19 -3.38
C GLU A 133 2.25 -8.19 -3.42
N LEU A 134 2.85 -7.99 -4.59
CA LEU A 134 4.31 -7.96 -4.79
C LEU A 134 4.84 -6.52 -4.88
N ASP A 135 5.95 -6.26 -4.20
CA ASP A 135 6.65 -4.99 -4.35
C ASP A 135 7.53 -5.04 -5.61
N THR A 136 7.56 -3.90 -6.31
CA THR A 136 8.25 -3.80 -7.60
C THR A 136 9.31 -2.71 -7.58
N THR A 137 10.52 -3.05 -7.98
CA THR A 137 11.62 -2.12 -8.24
C THR A 137 11.85 -2.04 -9.75
N THR A 138 12.07 -0.84 -10.27
CA THR A 138 12.30 -0.62 -11.71
C THR A 138 13.68 -0.02 -11.97
N HIS A 139 14.32 -0.43 -13.06
CA HIS A 139 15.56 0.18 -13.55
C HIS A 139 15.51 0.44 -15.06
N ASP A 140 16.23 1.47 -15.51
CA ASP A 140 16.25 1.87 -16.93
C ASP A 140 17.26 1.03 -17.73
N ASP A 141 16.74 0.15 -18.58
CA ASP A 141 17.52 -0.78 -19.42
C ASP A 141 18.25 -0.07 -20.58
N THR A 142 18.08 1.25 -20.75
CA THR A 142 18.91 2.03 -21.67
C THR A 142 20.29 2.40 -21.09
N GLY A 143 20.51 2.15 -19.79
CA GLY A 143 21.73 2.55 -19.09
C GLY A 143 21.81 4.04 -18.76
N ALA A 144 20.75 4.81 -19.04
CA ALA A 144 20.67 6.24 -18.75
C ALA A 144 20.24 6.54 -17.29
N ASP A 145 19.95 5.50 -16.49
CA ASP A 145 19.55 5.58 -15.07
C ASP A 145 18.41 6.58 -14.83
N ARG A 146 17.48 6.66 -15.80
CA ARG A 146 16.31 7.54 -15.68
C ARG A 146 15.31 6.89 -14.74
N ARG A 147 14.73 7.68 -13.85
CA ARG A 147 13.64 7.21 -12.99
C ARG A 147 12.35 7.09 -13.80
N VAL A 148 11.58 6.06 -13.50
CA VAL A 148 10.24 5.87 -14.03
C VAL A 148 9.28 6.80 -13.29
N TRP A 149 8.78 7.82 -13.98
CA TRP A 149 7.82 8.78 -13.43
C TRP A 149 6.37 8.46 -13.82
N VAL A 150 6.18 7.85 -14.99
CA VAL A 150 4.84 7.58 -15.55
C VAL A 150 4.87 6.17 -16.08
N ALA A 151 4.33 5.20 -15.35
CA ALA A 151 4.49 3.78 -15.68
C ALA A 151 3.98 3.46 -17.10
N SER A 152 3.00 4.20 -17.62
CA SER A 152 2.48 4.03 -18.98
C SER A 152 3.46 4.44 -20.10
N ASN A 153 4.46 5.25 -19.78
CA ASN A 153 5.51 5.67 -20.72
C ASN A 153 6.63 4.64 -20.88
N TRP A 154 6.57 3.52 -20.16
CA TRP A 154 7.66 2.56 -20.09
C TRP A 154 7.17 1.17 -20.47
N GLN A 155 8.01 0.43 -21.19
CA GLN A 155 7.80 -0.96 -21.55
C GLN A 155 8.79 -1.82 -20.78
N VAL A 156 8.30 -2.94 -20.24
CA VAL A 156 9.12 -3.94 -19.56
C VAL A 156 9.97 -4.68 -20.58
N THR A 157 11.28 -4.62 -20.42
CA THR A 157 12.27 -5.28 -21.28
C THR A 157 12.92 -6.47 -20.60
N SER A 158 13.00 -6.46 -19.28
CA SER A 158 13.48 -7.59 -18.49
C SER A 158 12.68 -7.74 -17.19
N GLN A 159 12.65 -8.96 -16.66
CA GLN A 159 12.01 -9.25 -15.38
C GLN A 159 12.86 -10.21 -14.57
N ASN A 160 12.89 -9.99 -13.27
CA ASN A 160 13.51 -10.87 -12.30
C ASN A 160 12.60 -10.92 -11.06
N PRO A 161 12.03 -12.07 -10.68
CA PRO A 161 12.26 -13.42 -11.23
C PRO A 161 11.77 -13.63 -12.66
N ALA A 162 12.30 -14.67 -13.33
CA ALA A 162 11.82 -15.07 -14.65
C ALA A 162 10.38 -15.60 -14.58
N ALA A 163 9.63 -15.43 -15.67
CA ALA A 163 8.26 -15.91 -15.77
C ALA A 163 8.14 -17.42 -15.45
N GLY A 164 7.08 -17.80 -14.74
CA GLY A 164 6.85 -19.17 -14.28
C GLY A 164 7.64 -19.57 -13.02
N THR A 165 8.45 -18.69 -12.45
CA THR A 165 9.14 -18.96 -11.18
C THR A 165 8.15 -18.90 -10.02
N LEU A 166 8.20 -19.86 -9.09
CA LEU A 166 7.42 -19.80 -7.85
C LEU A 166 7.86 -18.60 -6.99
N LEU A 167 6.89 -17.81 -6.56
CA LEU A 167 7.07 -16.56 -5.80
C LEU A 167 6.97 -16.76 -4.29
N ALA A 168 6.85 -18.00 -3.83
CA ALA A 168 6.41 -18.46 -2.50
C ALA A 168 6.88 -17.66 -1.25
N GLU A 169 8.01 -16.95 -1.27
CA GLU A 169 8.45 -16.09 -0.15
C GLU A 169 9.16 -14.80 -0.63
N ARG A 170 9.05 -14.41 -1.91
CA ARG A 170 9.85 -13.33 -2.51
C ARG A 170 9.11 -12.00 -2.50
N THR A 171 9.60 -11.02 -1.74
CA THR A 171 8.95 -9.71 -1.64
C THR A 171 9.23 -8.80 -2.84
N ASP A 172 10.38 -8.98 -3.50
CA ASP A 172 10.87 -7.99 -4.46
C ASP A 172 10.92 -8.56 -5.88
N VAL A 173 10.16 -7.93 -6.78
CA VAL A 173 10.24 -8.10 -8.22
C VAL A 173 11.03 -6.93 -8.80
N GLU A 174 12.02 -7.24 -9.64
CA GLU A 174 12.79 -6.24 -10.38
C GLU A 174 12.42 -6.28 -11.86
N LEU A 175 12.07 -5.12 -12.41
CA LEU A 175 11.71 -4.93 -13.81
C LEU A 175 12.70 -3.97 -14.46
N GLY A 176 13.38 -4.43 -15.50
CA GLY A 176 14.09 -3.54 -16.41
C GLY A 176 13.11 -2.97 -17.43
N VAL A 177 13.22 -1.67 -17.67
CA VAL A 177 12.27 -0.93 -18.51
C VAL A 177 12.95 0.05 -19.45
N VAL A 178 12.30 0.31 -20.59
CA VAL A 178 12.69 1.37 -21.54
C VAL A 178 11.52 2.26 -21.83
N LYS A 179 11.75 3.53 -22.20
CA LYS A 179 10.66 4.39 -22.63
C LYS A 179 10.00 3.80 -23.88
N THR A 180 8.68 3.85 -23.98
CA THR A 180 7.92 3.28 -25.11
C THR A 180 8.45 3.80 -26.45
N GLY A 181 8.93 2.88 -27.31
CA GLY A 181 9.55 3.20 -28.59
C GLY A 181 11.09 3.25 -28.59
N GLU A 182 11.73 3.11 -27.43
CA GLU A 182 13.19 2.95 -27.31
C GLU A 182 13.59 1.46 -27.27
N THR A 183 14.86 1.18 -27.57
CA THR A 183 15.44 -0.18 -27.49
C THR A 183 16.40 -0.28 -26.30
N PRO A 184 16.39 -1.38 -25.54
CA PRO A 184 17.32 -1.57 -24.43
C PRO A 184 18.78 -1.59 -24.91
N HIS A 185 19.69 -1.11 -24.06
CA HIS A 185 21.12 -1.05 -24.36
C HIS A 185 21.67 -2.48 -24.43
N THR A 186 22.28 -2.85 -25.55
CA THR A 186 22.93 -4.16 -25.69
C THR A 186 24.31 -4.09 -25.05
N GLU A 187 24.38 -4.10 -23.73
CA GLU A 187 25.60 -4.46 -23.01
C GLU A 187 25.16 -5.29 -21.78
N ASP A 188 25.49 -6.58 -21.82
CA ASP A 188 25.19 -7.64 -20.83
C ASP A 188 23.78 -8.26 -20.80
N ALA A 189 23.34 -8.81 -21.93
CA ALA A 189 22.47 -9.99 -21.89
C ALA A 189 23.32 -11.24 -21.59
N PRO A 190 23.05 -12.03 -20.53
CA PRO A 190 23.50 -13.41 -20.52
C PRO A 190 22.88 -14.12 -21.72
N SER A 191 23.75 -14.73 -22.53
CA SER A 191 23.47 -15.48 -23.76
C SER A 191 22.09 -16.16 -23.76
N PRO A 192 21.29 -16.05 -24.84
CA PRO A 192 20.02 -16.77 -24.95
C PRO A 192 20.26 -18.25 -24.72
N ALA A 193 19.48 -18.84 -23.81
CA ALA A 193 19.50 -20.26 -23.56
C ALA A 193 19.22 -21.01 -24.89
N PRO A 194 19.92 -22.12 -25.15
CA PRO A 194 19.74 -22.88 -26.39
C PRO A 194 18.28 -23.35 -26.51
N PRO A 195 17.70 -23.35 -27.72
CA PRO A 195 16.35 -23.84 -27.94
C PRO A 195 16.27 -25.33 -27.53
N PRO A 196 15.20 -25.76 -26.83
CA PRO A 196 15.00 -27.17 -26.56
C PRO A 196 14.93 -27.96 -27.88
N PRO A 197 15.46 -29.21 -27.91
CA PRO A 197 15.70 -29.95 -29.14
C PRO A 197 14.43 -30.20 -29.93
N SER A 198 14.56 -30.02 -31.25
CA SER A 198 13.56 -30.34 -32.27
C SER A 198 12.98 -31.73 -32.04
N GLN A 199 11.70 -31.81 -31.68
CA GLN A 199 10.91 -33.02 -31.88
C GLN A 199 10.18 -32.88 -33.21
N THR A 200 10.72 -33.57 -34.21
CA THR A 200 10.13 -33.79 -35.52
C THR A 200 8.87 -34.66 -35.37
N THR A 201 7.70 -34.00 -35.48
CA THR A 201 6.41 -34.39 -36.10
C THR A 201 5.86 -35.83 -35.97
N PRO A 202 4.52 -35.99 -35.88
CA PRO A 202 3.75 -36.11 -37.13
C PRO A 202 2.56 -35.13 -37.22
N ALA A 203 2.36 -34.62 -38.44
CA ALA A 203 1.24 -33.77 -38.80
C ALA A 203 -0.08 -34.53 -38.63
N LEU A 204 -0.96 -34.03 -37.76
CA LEU A 204 -2.40 -34.23 -37.91
C LEU A 204 -2.99 -32.97 -38.56
N GLN A 205 -3.46 -33.13 -39.79
CA GLN A 205 -4.44 -32.22 -40.36
C GLN A 205 -5.70 -32.29 -39.48
N THR A 206 -6.03 -31.19 -38.80
CA THR A 206 -7.35 -31.01 -38.22
C THR A 206 -7.80 -29.60 -38.57
N THR A 207 -8.96 -29.57 -39.23
CA THR A 207 -9.65 -28.40 -39.78
C THR A 207 -9.82 -27.29 -38.75
N ALA A 208 -9.51 -26.06 -39.16
CA ALA A 208 -9.77 -24.85 -38.40
C ALA A 208 -11.24 -24.76 -37.96
N PRO A 209 -11.54 -24.55 -36.68
CA PRO A 209 -12.81 -23.98 -36.27
C PRO A 209 -12.76 -22.48 -36.47
N THR A 210 -13.75 -21.96 -37.19
CA THR A 210 -14.03 -20.53 -37.33
C THR A 210 -14.21 -19.92 -35.93
N THR A 211 -13.21 -19.21 -35.44
CA THR A 211 -13.31 -18.43 -34.21
C THR A 211 -14.33 -17.30 -34.42
N PRO A 212 -15.34 -17.14 -33.55
CA PRO A 212 -16.22 -15.98 -33.55
C PRO A 212 -15.41 -14.69 -33.37
N PRO A 213 -15.88 -13.54 -33.87
CA PRO A 213 -15.15 -12.28 -33.73
C PRO A 213 -14.89 -11.98 -32.24
N ILE A 214 -13.64 -11.67 -31.93
CA ILE A 214 -13.20 -11.10 -30.65
C ILE A 214 -14.11 -9.89 -30.35
N PRO A 215 -14.65 -9.73 -29.13
CA PRO A 215 -15.42 -8.53 -28.80
C PRO A 215 -14.55 -7.30 -29.04
N GLU A 216 -15.06 -6.35 -29.83
CA GLU A 216 -14.40 -5.08 -30.10
C GLU A 216 -13.92 -4.46 -28.79
N THR A 217 -12.62 -4.15 -28.73
CA THR A 217 -12.07 -3.24 -27.74
C THR A 217 -12.90 -1.96 -27.78
N VAL A 218 -13.59 -1.65 -26.68
CA VAL A 218 -14.35 -0.41 -26.57
C VAL A 218 -13.32 0.71 -26.49
N GLN A 219 -13.03 1.35 -27.63
CA GLN A 219 -12.19 2.55 -27.64
C GLN A 219 -12.88 3.61 -26.78
N PRO A 220 -12.24 4.05 -25.68
CA PRO A 220 -12.82 5.09 -24.86
C PRO A 220 -12.80 6.41 -25.65
N PRO A 221 -13.67 7.38 -25.32
CA PRO A 221 -13.73 8.64 -26.05
C PRO A 221 -12.34 9.30 -26.10
N PRO A 222 -11.93 9.92 -27.23
CA PRO A 222 -10.62 10.53 -27.34
C PRO A 222 -10.57 11.77 -26.44
N HIS A 223 -10.10 11.60 -25.22
CA HIS A 223 -9.87 12.72 -24.31
C HIS A 223 -8.42 13.20 -24.39
N ASN A 224 -8.22 14.50 -24.15
CA ASN A 224 -6.91 15.14 -24.21
C ASN A 224 -6.49 15.62 -22.82
N ALA A 225 -5.70 14.81 -22.13
CA ALA A 225 -5.17 15.13 -20.79
C ALA A 225 -4.29 16.40 -20.77
N CYS A 226 -3.73 16.85 -21.91
CA CYS A 226 -2.93 18.07 -21.93
C CYS A 226 -3.75 19.34 -21.68
N LEU A 227 -5.07 19.31 -21.89
CA LEU A 227 -5.95 20.44 -21.56
C LEU A 227 -6.07 20.67 -20.05
N MET A 228 -5.75 19.66 -19.23
CA MET A 228 -5.77 19.73 -17.78
C MET A 228 -4.59 20.53 -17.20
N ILE A 229 -3.51 20.68 -17.96
CA ILE A 229 -2.30 21.38 -17.50
C ILE A 229 -2.30 22.81 -18.06
N ASP A 230 -2.50 23.82 -17.20
CA ASP A 230 -2.43 25.23 -17.60
C ASP A 230 -0.97 25.68 -17.87
N PRO A 231 -0.58 25.96 -19.14
CA PRO A 231 0.77 26.43 -19.45
C PRO A 231 1.08 27.80 -18.82
N GLY A 232 0.06 28.62 -18.54
CA GLY A 232 0.19 29.87 -17.78
C GLY A 232 0.63 29.64 -16.34
N ALA A 233 0.06 28.62 -15.68
CA ALA A 233 0.47 28.20 -14.35
C ALA A 233 1.92 27.71 -14.33
N LEU A 234 2.33 26.90 -15.31
CA LEU A 234 3.72 26.45 -15.45
C LEU A 234 4.70 27.62 -15.58
N ARG A 235 4.42 28.61 -16.45
CA ARG A 235 5.28 29.80 -16.58
C ARG A 235 5.42 30.56 -15.27
N ALA A 236 4.31 30.74 -14.57
CA ALA A 236 4.29 31.45 -13.30
C ALA A 236 5.05 30.68 -12.19
N ALA A 237 5.07 29.35 -12.25
CA ALA A 237 5.89 28.49 -11.42
C ALA A 237 7.37 28.40 -11.89
N ARG A 238 7.73 29.04 -13.01
CA ARG A 238 9.05 28.95 -13.66
C ARG A 238 9.41 27.56 -14.17
N MET A 239 8.41 26.77 -14.56
CA MET A 239 8.55 25.49 -15.25
C MET A 239 8.34 25.66 -16.76
N SER A 240 8.77 24.67 -17.56
CA SER A 240 8.55 24.69 -19.00
C SER A 240 7.05 24.62 -19.32
N PRO A 241 6.50 25.57 -20.08
CA PRO A 241 5.09 25.54 -20.47
C PRO A 241 4.82 24.70 -21.71
N LYS A 242 5.85 24.05 -22.27
CA LYS A 242 5.72 23.28 -23.51
C LYS A 242 5.23 21.89 -23.18
N LEU A 243 3.99 21.60 -23.57
CA LEU A 243 3.37 20.28 -23.37
C LEU A 243 3.82 19.29 -24.44
N GLU A 244 3.92 18.03 -24.06
CA GLU A 244 4.13 16.90 -24.97
C GLU A 244 2.81 16.56 -25.70
N GLN A 245 2.85 15.54 -26.55
CA GLN A 245 1.62 15.02 -27.14
C GLN A 245 0.83 14.24 -26.09
N PRO A 246 -0.51 14.33 -26.09
CA PRO A 246 -1.32 13.53 -25.18
C PRO A 246 -1.15 12.05 -25.49
N LEU A 247 -1.13 11.25 -24.44
CA LEU A 247 -1.05 9.80 -24.50
C LEU A 247 -2.35 9.20 -24.00
N SER A 248 -2.72 8.06 -24.59
CA SER A 248 -3.91 7.32 -24.19
C SER A 248 -3.67 5.82 -24.37
N SER A 249 -3.96 5.04 -23.33
CA SER A 249 -4.02 3.58 -23.37
C SER A 249 -5.49 3.17 -23.23
N PRO A 250 -6.06 2.44 -24.20
CA PRO A 250 -7.46 2.01 -24.14
C PRO A 250 -7.67 0.95 -23.05
N ALA A 251 -8.88 0.89 -22.49
CA ALA A 251 -9.24 -0.15 -21.54
C ALA A 251 -9.14 -1.55 -22.18
N THR A 252 -8.71 -2.52 -21.39
CA THR A 252 -8.70 -3.95 -21.73
C THR A 252 -9.55 -4.72 -20.73
N PRO A 253 -9.84 -6.01 -20.93
CA PRO A 253 -10.56 -6.81 -19.93
C PRO A 253 -9.86 -6.87 -18.56
N THR A 254 -8.58 -6.49 -18.50
CA THR A 254 -7.74 -6.59 -17.31
C THR A 254 -7.12 -5.25 -16.90
N SER A 255 -7.47 -4.14 -17.55
CA SER A 255 -6.89 -2.82 -17.25
C SER A 255 -7.84 -1.69 -17.61
N ASP A 256 -7.80 -0.64 -16.82
CA ASP A 256 -8.59 0.56 -17.05
C ASP A 256 -8.03 1.40 -18.22
N ALA A 257 -8.86 2.31 -18.74
CA ALA A 257 -8.39 3.29 -19.72
C ALA A 257 -7.56 4.37 -19.01
N VAL A 258 -6.44 4.75 -19.61
CA VAL A 258 -5.53 5.75 -19.04
C VAL A 258 -5.29 6.86 -20.05
N TYR A 259 -5.33 8.10 -19.59
CA TYR A 259 -4.96 9.30 -20.36
C TYR A 259 -3.87 10.06 -19.62
N ALA A 260 -2.81 10.44 -20.32
CA ALA A 260 -1.68 11.13 -19.70
C ALA A 260 -1.18 12.30 -20.54
N CYS A 261 -0.59 13.28 -19.86
CA CYS A 261 0.17 14.33 -20.51
C CYS A 261 1.24 14.87 -19.55
N GLY A 262 2.35 15.35 -20.11
CA GLY A 262 3.37 16.06 -19.35
C GLY A 262 3.93 17.24 -20.12
N ASN A 263 4.81 18.00 -19.47
CA ASN A 263 5.64 18.97 -20.16
C ASN A 263 6.95 18.35 -20.67
N ASP A 264 7.62 19.02 -21.61
CA ASP A 264 8.79 18.50 -22.32
C ASP A 264 10.05 18.31 -21.45
N LEU A 265 10.01 18.74 -20.19
CA LEU A 265 11.05 18.51 -19.20
C LEU A 265 10.66 17.48 -18.13
N GLY A 266 9.44 16.92 -18.16
CA GLY A 266 8.95 16.00 -17.14
C GLY A 266 8.83 16.63 -15.73
N GLU A 267 8.78 17.96 -15.66
CA GLU A 267 8.59 18.71 -14.41
C GLU A 267 7.16 18.58 -13.90
N VAL A 268 6.19 18.43 -14.81
CA VAL A 268 4.77 18.23 -14.46
C VAL A 268 4.19 17.16 -15.35
N VAL A 269 3.56 16.16 -14.74
CA VAL A 269 2.84 15.10 -15.43
C VAL A 269 1.49 14.89 -14.76
N ILE A 270 0.44 14.77 -15.56
CA ILE A 270 -0.88 14.33 -15.14
C ILE A 270 -1.23 13.00 -15.79
N GLU A 271 -1.78 12.08 -14.99
CA GLU A 271 -2.35 10.81 -15.43
C GLU A 271 -3.79 10.71 -14.91
N ILE A 272 -4.68 10.20 -15.75
CA ILE A 272 -6.11 10.05 -15.48
C ILE A 272 -6.48 8.61 -15.79
N THR A 273 -6.88 7.87 -14.76
CA THR A 273 -7.36 6.49 -14.86
C THR A 273 -8.88 6.48 -14.79
N VAL A 274 -9.52 5.87 -15.77
CA VAL A 274 -10.99 5.76 -15.85
C VAL A 274 -11.44 4.44 -15.25
N HIS A 275 -12.00 4.50 -14.06
CA HIS A 275 -12.53 3.36 -13.34
C HIS A 275 -13.97 3.05 -13.73
N THR A 276 -14.38 1.80 -13.54
CA THR A 276 -15.76 1.38 -13.83
C THR A 276 -16.79 2.05 -12.90
N ASN A 277 -16.39 2.42 -11.68
CA ASN A 277 -17.26 3.12 -10.75
C ASN A 277 -16.51 4.22 -9.96
N PRO A 278 -17.24 5.21 -9.43
CA PRO A 278 -16.63 6.33 -8.69
C PRO A 278 -15.95 5.95 -7.38
N GLN A 279 -16.36 4.86 -6.74
CA GLN A 279 -15.76 4.41 -5.48
C GLN A 279 -14.34 3.90 -5.71
N ASP A 280 -14.11 3.18 -6.79
CA ASP A 280 -12.78 2.66 -7.16
C ASP A 280 -11.83 3.81 -7.50
N ALA A 281 -12.29 4.80 -8.28
CA ALA A 281 -11.51 6.00 -8.56
C ALA A 281 -11.10 6.75 -7.28
N ARG A 282 -12.03 6.85 -6.32
CA ARG A 282 -11.76 7.47 -5.03
C ARG A 282 -10.74 6.65 -4.21
N ALA A 283 -10.87 5.33 -4.19
CA ALA A 283 -9.96 4.45 -3.47
C ALA A 283 -8.55 4.50 -4.07
N ASP A 284 -8.44 4.53 -5.39
CA ASP A 284 -7.19 4.68 -6.13
C ASP A 284 -6.51 6.03 -5.82
N ALA A 285 -7.27 7.13 -5.86
CA ALA A 285 -6.76 8.43 -5.46
C ALA A 285 -6.31 8.46 -3.98
N GLU A 286 -7.07 7.89 -3.05
CA GLU A 286 -6.69 7.79 -1.64
C GLU A 286 -5.42 6.94 -1.43
N TYR A 287 -5.27 5.85 -2.18
CA TYR A 287 -4.10 4.99 -2.15
C TYR A 287 -2.83 5.71 -2.60
N GLY A 288 -2.90 6.49 -3.69
CA GLY A 288 -1.74 7.19 -4.25
C GLY A 288 -1.09 8.23 -3.31
N THR A 289 -1.80 8.69 -2.27
CA THR A 289 -1.32 9.64 -1.25
C THR A 289 -1.65 9.21 0.19
N ARG A 290 -1.74 7.89 0.41
CA ARG A 290 -1.97 7.30 1.73
C ARG A 290 -0.82 7.63 2.71
N PRO A 291 -1.08 7.78 4.02
CA PRO A 291 -0.06 8.19 4.99
C PRO A 291 1.20 7.31 5.00
N GLU A 292 1.07 6.02 4.68
CA GLU A 292 2.15 5.04 4.68
C GLU A 292 3.26 5.39 3.68
N ILE A 293 2.94 6.12 2.59
CA ILE A 293 3.95 6.57 1.62
C ILE A 293 4.94 7.57 2.24
N LEU A 294 4.58 8.21 3.37
CA LEU A 294 5.44 9.19 4.05
C LEU A 294 6.42 8.52 5.02
N THR A 295 6.21 7.26 5.38
CA THR A 295 6.95 6.60 6.47
C THR A 295 8.04 5.63 6.00
N GLY A 296 8.12 5.34 4.70
CA GLY A 296 9.13 4.44 4.15
C GLY A 296 10.57 4.99 4.25
N PRO A 297 11.59 4.17 4.55
CA PRO A 297 12.97 4.63 4.75
C PRO A 297 13.61 5.22 3.48
N TYR A 298 13.05 4.95 2.30
CA TYR A 298 13.54 5.42 1.00
C TYR A 298 12.51 6.25 0.25
N THR A 299 11.42 6.67 0.92
CA THR A 299 10.41 7.48 0.27
C THR A 299 10.91 8.91 0.05
N PRO A 300 10.73 9.49 -1.16
CA PRO A 300 11.03 10.90 -1.38
C PRO A 300 10.08 11.83 -0.60
N PHE A 301 9.06 11.29 0.06
CA PHE A 301 8.02 12.03 0.76
C PHE A 301 8.20 12.08 2.29
N ALA A 302 9.35 11.63 2.82
CA ALA A 302 9.55 11.48 4.27
C ALA A 302 9.33 12.78 5.07
N HIS A 303 9.56 13.93 4.44
CA HIS A 303 9.37 15.25 5.04
C HIS A 303 8.33 16.10 4.30
N ALA A 304 7.50 15.46 3.48
CA ALA A 304 6.50 16.16 2.69
C ALA A 304 5.41 16.78 3.56
N ALA A 305 4.93 17.95 3.15
CA ALA A 305 3.70 18.51 3.67
C ALA A 305 2.50 17.79 3.03
N ARG A 306 1.68 17.12 3.86
CA ARG A 306 0.44 16.47 3.41
C ARG A 306 -0.77 17.31 3.75
N THR A 307 -1.54 17.68 2.72
CA THR A 307 -2.81 18.40 2.86
C THR A 307 -3.94 17.54 2.28
N PRO A 308 -4.90 17.05 3.08
CA PRO A 308 -6.01 16.26 2.58
C PRO A 308 -6.88 17.03 1.57
N LEU A 309 -7.39 16.32 0.58
CA LEU A 309 -8.43 16.79 -0.35
C LEU A 309 -9.73 16.01 -0.09
N ASP A 310 -10.80 16.32 -0.83
CA ASP A 310 -12.05 15.56 -0.73
C ASP A 310 -11.84 14.08 -1.03
N SER A 311 -10.92 13.74 -1.92
CA SER A 311 -10.37 12.40 -2.18
C SER A 311 -8.87 12.54 -2.40
N GLY A 312 -8.07 11.60 -1.88
CA GLY A 312 -6.61 11.72 -1.92
C GLY A 312 -6.07 12.88 -1.07
N ALA A 313 -4.97 13.48 -1.52
CA ALA A 313 -4.27 14.56 -0.84
C ALA A 313 -3.24 15.22 -1.76
N LYS A 314 -2.76 16.39 -1.34
CA LYS A 314 -1.51 16.98 -1.81
C LYS A 314 -0.37 16.49 -0.94
N VAL A 315 0.69 15.94 -1.53
CA VAL A 315 1.94 15.56 -0.85
C VAL A 315 3.08 16.35 -1.50
N ILE A 316 3.51 17.43 -0.85
CA ILE A 316 4.50 18.36 -1.39
C ILE A 316 5.84 18.17 -0.65
N ALA A 317 6.82 17.56 -1.31
CA ALA A 317 8.17 17.35 -0.76
C ALA A 317 9.18 18.28 -1.46
N THR A 318 9.32 19.49 -0.93
CA THR A 318 10.25 20.47 -1.51
C THR A 318 11.72 20.17 -1.22
N ASP A 319 12.01 19.37 -0.21
CA ASP A 319 13.37 18.96 0.16
C ASP A 319 13.98 17.97 -0.84
N THR A 320 13.17 17.05 -1.36
CA THR A 320 13.56 16.10 -2.42
C THR A 320 13.23 16.63 -3.81
N GLY A 321 12.32 17.59 -3.90
CA GLY A 321 11.84 18.16 -5.16
C GLY A 321 10.72 17.35 -5.80
N VAL A 322 10.23 16.28 -5.18
CA VAL A 322 9.20 15.40 -5.76
C VAL A 322 7.89 15.59 -5.01
N SER A 323 6.84 15.98 -5.72
CA SER A 323 5.50 16.13 -5.15
C SER A 323 4.49 15.27 -5.90
N ARG A 324 3.56 14.67 -5.16
CA ARG A 324 2.46 13.87 -5.71
C ARG A 324 1.15 14.37 -5.16
N ILE A 325 0.18 14.53 -6.05
CA ILE A 325 -1.16 15.00 -5.73
C ILE A 325 -2.14 14.04 -6.36
N THR A 326 -3.10 13.57 -5.59
CA THR A 326 -4.14 12.68 -6.10
C THR A 326 -5.51 13.15 -5.66
N TRP A 327 -6.49 12.98 -6.55
CA TRP A 327 -7.91 13.20 -6.28
C TRP A 327 -8.75 12.44 -7.30
N ALA A 328 -10.05 12.37 -7.06
CA ALA A 328 -11.01 11.72 -7.94
C ALA A 328 -12.16 12.67 -8.29
N HIS A 329 -12.63 12.56 -9.53
CA HIS A 329 -13.81 13.23 -10.07
C HIS A 329 -14.73 12.18 -10.70
N GLY A 330 -15.83 11.83 -10.04
CA GLY A 330 -16.70 10.75 -10.53
C GLY A 330 -15.90 9.45 -10.75
N PRO A 331 -15.94 8.82 -11.93
CA PRO A 331 -15.18 7.61 -12.25
C PRO A 331 -13.69 7.87 -12.58
N TYR A 332 -13.22 9.11 -12.54
CA TYR A 332 -11.85 9.47 -12.91
C TYR A 332 -10.98 9.58 -11.66
N SER A 333 -9.90 8.80 -11.59
CA SER A 333 -8.80 8.98 -10.64
C SER A 333 -7.71 9.80 -11.32
N VAL A 334 -7.19 10.82 -10.64
CA VAL A 334 -6.16 11.70 -11.18
C VAL A 334 -4.92 11.63 -10.31
N VAL A 335 -3.78 11.44 -10.96
CA VAL A 335 -2.45 11.54 -10.36
C VAL A 335 -1.71 12.69 -11.04
N LEU A 336 -1.31 13.67 -10.25
CA LEU A 336 -0.45 14.78 -10.67
C LEU A 336 0.89 14.63 -9.97
N GLU A 337 1.95 14.48 -10.77
CA GLU A 337 3.32 14.48 -10.31
C GLU A 337 4.02 15.79 -10.69
N ILE A 338 4.76 16.35 -9.73
CA ILE A 338 5.53 17.58 -9.93
C ILE A 338 6.96 17.33 -9.47
N ASN A 339 7.89 17.39 -10.43
CA ASN A 339 9.32 17.38 -10.22
C ASN A 339 9.86 18.81 -10.25
N SER A 340 10.50 19.21 -9.17
CA SER A 340 10.97 20.57 -8.92
C SER A 340 12.38 20.54 -8.36
N ASP A 341 13.11 21.64 -8.53
CA ASP A 341 14.41 21.79 -7.86
C ASP A 341 14.28 21.66 -6.33
N PRO A 342 15.08 20.79 -5.68
CA PRO A 342 15.05 20.64 -4.23
C PRO A 342 15.47 21.94 -3.52
N VAL A 343 14.84 22.21 -2.39
CA VAL A 343 15.12 23.38 -1.55
C VAL A 343 16.35 23.09 -0.71
N ILE A 344 17.46 23.72 -1.08
CA ILE A 344 18.74 23.60 -0.37
C ILE A 344 18.92 24.78 0.58
N ALA A 345 19.22 24.48 1.85
CA ALA A 345 19.46 25.50 2.87
C ALA A 345 20.58 26.46 2.44
N GLY A 346 20.32 27.77 2.51
CA GLY A 346 21.27 28.81 2.13
C GLY A 346 21.24 29.22 0.65
N LEU A 347 20.46 28.52 -0.19
CA LEU A 347 20.19 28.93 -1.57
C LEU A 347 18.78 29.50 -1.68
N THR A 348 18.58 30.42 -2.62
CA THR A 348 17.23 30.89 -2.95
C THR A 348 16.54 29.80 -3.77
N PRO A 349 15.45 29.20 -3.28
CA PRO A 349 14.79 28.12 -3.99
C PRO A 349 14.09 28.65 -5.24
N ARG A 350 14.20 27.93 -6.35
CA ARG A 350 13.42 28.21 -7.57
C ARG A 350 11.95 27.88 -7.36
N HIS A 351 11.67 26.79 -6.64
CA HIS A 351 10.33 26.27 -6.40
C HIS A 351 10.05 26.12 -4.90
N PRO A 352 9.88 27.23 -4.16
CA PRO A 352 9.47 27.15 -2.76
C PRO A 352 8.08 26.51 -2.64
N HIS A 353 7.76 25.96 -1.47
CA HIS A 353 6.49 25.27 -1.22
C HIS A 353 5.26 26.06 -1.69
N ALA A 354 5.19 27.36 -1.40
CA ALA A 354 4.07 28.22 -1.79
C ALA A 354 3.88 28.29 -3.32
N THR A 355 4.97 28.24 -4.09
CA THR A 355 4.89 28.23 -5.56
C THR A 355 4.35 26.91 -6.08
N ILE A 356 4.78 25.77 -5.50
CA ILE A 356 4.28 24.45 -5.86
C ILE A 356 2.80 24.31 -5.47
N ASP A 357 2.42 24.72 -4.26
CA ASP A 357 1.03 24.65 -3.79
C ASP A 357 0.08 25.48 -4.68
N GLN A 358 0.49 26.70 -5.06
CA GLN A 358 -0.28 27.53 -5.97
C GLN A 358 -0.34 26.97 -7.41
N LEU A 359 0.70 26.26 -7.85
CA LEU A 359 0.68 25.55 -9.13
C LEU A 359 -0.31 24.40 -9.08
N VAL A 360 -0.28 23.59 -8.01
CA VAL A 360 -1.21 22.49 -7.78
C VAL A 360 -2.65 22.97 -7.81
N ASP A 361 -2.98 24.03 -7.06
CA ASP A 361 -4.34 24.58 -7.03
C ASP A 361 -4.83 24.97 -8.42
N ARG A 362 -3.97 25.62 -9.22
CA ARG A 362 -4.34 26.03 -10.57
C ARG A 362 -4.53 24.86 -11.52
N ILE A 363 -3.74 23.80 -11.38
CA ILE A 363 -3.91 22.58 -12.19
C ILE A 363 -5.20 21.87 -11.77
N ILE A 364 -5.46 21.69 -10.47
CA ILE A 364 -6.72 21.11 -9.98
C ILE A 364 -7.91 21.90 -10.52
N ASP A 365 -7.91 23.23 -10.36
CA ASP A 365 -8.99 24.09 -10.85
C ASP A 365 -9.20 23.98 -12.38
N GLN A 366 -8.11 23.84 -13.14
CA GLN A 366 -8.18 23.63 -14.59
C GLN A 366 -8.76 22.26 -14.92
N THR A 367 -8.29 21.22 -14.24
CA THR A 367 -8.78 19.85 -14.43
C THR A 367 -10.27 19.72 -14.13
N GLU A 368 -10.75 20.30 -13.03
CA GLU A 368 -12.17 20.27 -12.66
C GLU A 368 -13.06 20.98 -13.69
N ARG A 369 -12.56 22.07 -14.31
CA ARG A 369 -13.27 22.74 -15.41
C ARG A 369 -13.38 21.85 -16.63
N GLU A 370 -12.27 21.26 -17.06
CA GLU A 370 -12.25 20.37 -18.22
C GLU A 370 -13.09 19.12 -18.00
N PHE A 371 -13.13 18.56 -16.78
CA PHE A 371 -14.04 17.48 -16.45
C PHE A 371 -15.51 17.87 -16.63
N THR A 372 -15.86 19.10 -16.25
CA THR A 372 -17.24 19.59 -16.37
C THR A 372 -17.63 19.92 -17.82
N GLU A 373 -16.67 20.37 -18.63
CA GLU A 373 -16.93 20.90 -19.97
C GLU A 373 -16.76 19.86 -21.11
N ALA A 374 -15.88 18.88 -20.93
CA ALA A 374 -15.37 18.06 -22.04
C ALA A 374 -15.22 16.55 -21.76
N TRP A 375 -15.50 16.07 -20.54
CA TRP A 375 -15.31 14.66 -20.14
C TRP A 375 -16.54 13.98 -19.56
#